data_AF-A0A7J4BVV1-F1
#
_entry.id   AF-A0A7J4BVV1-F1
#
_cell.length_a   1.000
_cell.length_b   1.000
_cell.length_c   1.000
_cell.angle_alpha   90.00
_cell.angle_beta   90.00
_cell.angle_gamma   90.00
#
_symmetry.space_group_name_H-M   'P 1'
#
loop_
_entity.id
_entity.type
_entity.pdbx_description
1 polymer ?
#
loop_
_entity_poly.entity_id
_entity_poly.type
_entity_poly.pdbx_seq_one_letter_code
_entity_poly.pdbx_strand_id
1 'polypeptide(L)'
;MSLVRARGELENRSGSTTGMARAVKAVLDLRDSGEVRGILGSMSELCTPKDSRDEEALAYAMGGGMNSIVVRDDETASQCISWLRRNKAGRATFLPLNRLQSRRPGGRSVMVSRQPGVVGFASDLLDYDNSIELAVINVVRDTLIVESMDVARRHMGGVRMVTRTGSVVEGSGAMVGGSTRTNRPQFGGKMAGSSVVEKAEADVDR
;
A
#
# COMPACT_ATOMS: atom_id res chain seq x y z
N MET A 1 -30.51 -14.80 -7.17
CA MET A 1 -29.20 -14.65 -7.84
C MET A 1 -28.27 -13.71 -7.05
N SER A 2 -27.97 -13.98 -5.78
CA SER A 2 -27.33 -12.97 -4.90
C SER A 2 -26.36 -13.50 -3.82
N LEU A 3 -25.91 -14.77 -3.89
CA LEU A 3 -24.87 -15.27 -2.97
C LEU A 3 -23.70 -15.94 -3.70
N VAL A 4 -23.95 -16.60 -4.83
CA VAL A 4 -22.89 -17.24 -5.64
C VAL A 4 -21.97 -16.21 -6.31
N ARG A 5 -22.49 -15.05 -6.75
CA ARG A 5 -21.67 -13.95 -7.29
C ARG A 5 -20.81 -13.27 -6.22
N ALA A 6 -21.39 -12.98 -5.05
CA ALA A 6 -20.66 -12.40 -3.92
C ALA A 6 -19.57 -13.36 -3.39
N ARG A 7 -19.84 -14.67 -3.35
CA ARG A 7 -18.85 -15.70 -2.99
C ARG A 7 -17.75 -15.82 -4.05
N GLY A 8 -18.09 -15.80 -5.33
CA GLY A 8 -17.13 -15.79 -6.43
C GLY A 8 -16.23 -14.54 -6.41
N GLU A 9 -16.77 -13.36 -6.10
CA GLU A 9 -16.01 -12.11 -5.96
C GLU A 9 -15.07 -12.13 -4.74
N LEU A 10 -15.51 -12.72 -3.62
CA LEU A 10 -14.69 -12.92 -2.42
C LEU A 10 -13.57 -13.94 -2.66
N GLU A 11 -13.85 -15.07 -3.32
CA GLU A 11 -12.84 -16.07 -3.70
C GLU A 11 -11.84 -15.48 -4.71
N ASN A 12 -12.29 -14.64 -5.65
CA ASN A 12 -11.42 -13.94 -6.60
C ASN A 12 -10.55 -12.87 -5.91
N ARG A 13 -11.09 -12.14 -4.92
CA ARG A 13 -10.33 -11.20 -4.07
C ARG A 13 -9.32 -11.91 -3.15
N SER A 14 -9.69 -13.07 -2.62
CA SER A 14 -8.84 -13.89 -1.76
C SER A 14 -7.67 -14.46 -2.57
N GLY A 15 -7.96 -15.04 -3.73
CA GLY A 15 -6.95 -15.52 -4.68
C GLY A 15 -6.08 -14.37 -5.22
N SER A 16 -6.65 -13.18 -5.44
CA SER A 16 -5.91 -11.99 -5.84
C SER A 16 -4.94 -11.49 -4.76
N THR A 17 -5.33 -11.53 -3.48
CA THR A 17 -4.47 -11.07 -2.37
C THR A 17 -3.32 -12.06 -2.15
N THR A 18 -3.60 -13.36 -2.16
CA THR A 18 -2.57 -14.41 -2.08
C THR A 18 -1.63 -14.38 -3.29
N GLY A 19 -2.18 -14.18 -4.50
CA GLY A 19 -1.39 -14.05 -5.72
C GLY A 19 -0.48 -12.82 -5.75
N MET A 20 -0.93 -11.71 -5.14
CA MET A 20 -0.10 -10.51 -4.98
C MET A 20 1.00 -10.70 -3.94
N ALA A 21 0.69 -11.28 -2.77
CA ALA A 21 1.69 -11.56 -1.74
C ALA A 21 2.81 -12.47 -2.30
N ARG A 22 2.45 -13.53 -3.04
CA ARG A 22 3.41 -14.40 -3.73
C ARG A 22 4.26 -13.65 -4.76
N ALA A 23 3.65 -12.78 -5.56
CA ALA A 23 4.37 -12.03 -6.59
C ALA A 23 5.39 -11.06 -5.99
N VAL A 24 5.02 -10.39 -4.89
CA VAL A 24 5.95 -9.49 -4.19
C VAL A 24 7.10 -10.29 -3.60
N LYS A 25 6.82 -11.39 -2.88
CA LYS A 25 7.86 -12.28 -2.34
C LYS A 25 8.84 -12.73 -3.44
N ALA A 26 8.32 -13.27 -4.54
CA ALA A 26 9.16 -13.75 -5.64
C ALA A 26 10.07 -12.65 -6.23
N VAL A 27 9.61 -11.40 -6.30
CA VAL A 27 10.44 -10.29 -6.78
C VAL A 27 11.49 -9.88 -5.75
N LEU A 28 11.17 -9.93 -4.46
CA LEU A 28 12.16 -9.69 -3.40
C LEU A 28 13.22 -10.81 -3.39
N ASP A 29 12.85 -12.06 -3.66
CA ASP A 29 13.82 -13.15 -3.81
C ASP A 29 14.79 -12.92 -4.99
N LEU A 30 14.32 -12.32 -6.09
CA LEU A 30 15.19 -11.90 -7.21
C LEU A 30 16.17 -10.80 -6.83
N ARG A 31 15.76 -9.88 -5.94
CA ARG A 31 16.64 -8.85 -5.35
C ARG A 31 17.70 -9.52 -4.50
N ASP A 32 17.28 -10.37 -3.57
CA ASP A 32 18.13 -10.93 -2.52
C ASP A 32 19.12 -11.96 -3.07
N SER A 33 18.75 -12.70 -4.12
CA SER A 33 19.66 -13.57 -4.88
C SER A 33 20.62 -12.81 -5.80
N GLY A 34 20.33 -11.54 -6.10
CA GLY A 34 21.11 -10.72 -7.04
C GLY A 34 20.87 -11.02 -8.51
N GLU A 35 19.89 -11.87 -8.87
CA GLU A 35 19.51 -12.16 -10.26
C GLU A 35 19.02 -10.89 -10.97
N VAL A 36 18.32 -10.01 -10.24
CA VAL A 36 17.88 -8.71 -10.74
C VAL A 36 18.39 -7.60 -9.83
N ARG A 37 19.25 -6.74 -10.37
CA ARG A 37 19.72 -5.52 -9.67
C ARG A 37 18.74 -4.37 -9.88
N GLY A 38 18.73 -3.42 -8.96
CA GLY A 38 17.90 -2.22 -9.06
C GLY A 38 16.50 -2.35 -8.44
N ILE A 39 16.18 -3.49 -7.81
CA ILE A 39 15.02 -3.63 -6.93
C ILE A 39 15.42 -3.11 -5.55
N LEU A 40 14.69 -2.13 -5.00
CA LEU A 40 15.01 -1.55 -3.69
C LEU A 40 14.24 -2.31 -2.59
N GLY A 41 12.96 -2.57 -2.82
CA GLY A 41 12.11 -3.30 -1.88
C GLY A 41 10.64 -2.90 -2.02
N SER A 42 9.79 -3.52 -1.21
CA SER A 42 8.39 -3.12 -1.09
C SER A 42 8.23 -1.85 -0.25
N MET A 43 7.17 -1.09 -0.47
CA MET A 43 6.86 0.08 0.36
C MET A 43 6.70 -0.27 1.85
N SER A 44 6.22 -1.48 2.16
CA SER A 44 6.13 -1.98 3.54
C SER A 44 7.47 -2.32 4.20
N GLU A 45 8.53 -2.62 3.43
CA GLU A 45 9.90 -2.77 3.93
C GLU A 45 10.61 -1.42 4.06
N LEU A 46 10.32 -0.49 3.14
CA LEU A 46 11.08 0.75 2.96
C LEU A 46 10.52 1.95 3.73
N CYS A 47 9.34 1.83 4.32
CA CYS A 47 8.71 2.89 5.10
C CYS A 47 8.31 2.38 6.47
N THR A 48 8.35 3.25 7.47
CA THR A 48 7.80 2.98 8.80
C THR A 48 7.09 4.22 9.35
N PRO A 49 6.13 4.09 10.27
CA PRO A 49 5.58 5.23 10.99
C PRO A 49 6.65 5.93 11.84
N LYS A 50 6.68 7.27 11.83
CA LYS A 50 7.48 8.05 12.80
C LYS A 50 6.98 7.88 14.23
N ASP A 51 5.69 7.60 14.37
CA ASP A 51 5.01 7.36 15.65
C ASP A 51 4.09 6.14 15.53
N SER A 52 4.22 5.19 16.46
CA SER A 52 3.43 3.96 16.46
C SER A 52 1.93 4.18 16.64
N ARG A 53 1.52 5.33 17.20
CA ARG A 53 0.10 5.70 17.35
C ARG A 53 -0.61 5.90 16.02
N ASP A 54 0.13 6.23 14.96
CA ASP A 54 -0.41 6.47 13.63
C ASP A 54 -0.20 5.26 12.69
N GLU A 55 0.34 4.13 13.19
CA GLU A 55 0.67 2.94 12.39
C GLU A 55 -0.53 2.42 11.60
N GLU A 56 -1.68 2.21 12.27
CA GLU A 56 -2.89 1.71 11.61
C GLU A 56 -3.38 2.69 10.54
N ALA A 57 -3.41 3.99 10.87
CA ALA A 57 -3.85 5.03 9.95
C ALA A 57 -2.97 5.10 8.69
N LEU A 58 -1.65 5.03 8.87
CA LEU A 58 -0.67 5.06 7.77
C LEU A 58 -0.75 3.80 6.91
N ALA A 59 -0.94 2.64 7.53
CA ALA A 59 -1.13 1.39 6.82
C ALA A 59 -2.40 1.44 5.93
N TYR A 60 -3.50 2.01 6.42
CA TYR A 60 -4.71 2.25 5.61
C TYR A 60 -4.56 3.40 4.60
N ALA A 61 -3.73 4.41 4.89
CA ALA A 61 -3.41 5.47 3.95
C ALA A 61 -2.65 4.94 2.73
N MET A 62 -1.69 4.04 2.94
CA MET A 62 -0.97 3.36 1.87
C MET A 62 -1.84 2.27 1.21
N GLY A 63 -2.65 1.56 1.99
CA GLY A 63 -3.55 0.51 1.52
C GLY A 63 -2.80 -0.55 0.71
N GLY A 64 -3.33 -0.89 -0.48
CA GLY A 64 -2.65 -1.82 -1.40
C GLY A 64 -1.28 -1.33 -1.89
N GLY A 65 -0.98 -0.03 -1.77
CA GLY A 65 0.31 0.55 -2.11
C GLY A 65 1.46 0.09 -1.21
N MET A 66 1.17 -0.48 -0.02
CA MET A 66 2.19 -1.13 0.83
C MET A 66 2.93 -2.25 0.09
N ASN A 67 2.25 -2.89 -0.85
CA ASN A 67 2.74 -4.01 -1.63
C ASN A 67 3.45 -3.58 -2.92
N SER A 68 3.45 -2.28 -3.23
CA SER A 68 4.14 -1.77 -4.41
C SER A 68 5.65 -1.87 -4.21
N ILE A 69 6.36 -2.20 -5.29
CA ILE A 69 7.81 -2.45 -5.27
C ILE A 69 8.53 -1.26 -5.88
N VAL A 70 9.40 -0.64 -5.11
CA VAL A 70 10.26 0.45 -5.57
C VAL A 70 11.42 -0.13 -6.36
N VAL A 71 11.63 0.38 -7.55
CA VAL A 71 12.75 0.00 -8.43
C VAL A 71 13.44 1.24 -8.95
N ARG A 72 14.73 1.13 -9.24
CA ARG A 72 15.57 2.24 -9.68
C ARG A 72 15.03 2.89 -10.97
N ASP A 73 14.61 2.06 -11.93
CA ASP A 73 14.21 2.50 -13.26
C ASP A 73 13.13 1.61 -13.90
N ASP A 74 12.52 2.07 -15.00
CA ASP A 74 11.51 1.33 -15.76
C ASP A 74 12.04 0.08 -16.45
N GLU A 75 13.34 0.02 -16.76
CA GLU A 75 13.97 -1.18 -17.31
C GLU A 75 13.95 -2.32 -16.28
N THR A 76 14.33 -2.03 -15.04
CA THR A 76 14.23 -2.98 -13.91
C THR A 76 12.79 -3.46 -13.73
N ALA A 77 11.81 -2.55 -13.77
CA ALA A 77 10.40 -2.91 -13.69
C ALA A 77 9.98 -3.89 -14.81
N SER A 78 10.39 -3.58 -16.06
CA SER A 78 10.08 -4.41 -17.23
C SER A 78 10.69 -5.82 -17.13
N GLN A 79 11.92 -5.92 -16.62
CA GLN A 79 12.58 -7.20 -16.35
C GLN A 79 11.81 -8.03 -15.34
N CYS A 80 11.43 -7.44 -14.19
CA CYS A 80 10.63 -8.12 -13.17
C CYS A 80 9.26 -8.56 -13.70
N ILE A 81 8.56 -7.71 -14.45
CA ILE A 81 7.27 -8.05 -15.07
C ILE A 81 7.42 -9.23 -16.04
N SER A 82 8.46 -9.21 -16.87
CA SER A 82 8.75 -10.29 -17.81
C SER A 82 9.07 -11.60 -17.09
N TRP A 83 9.79 -11.53 -15.98
CA TRP A 83 10.07 -12.69 -15.12
C TRP A 83 8.79 -13.24 -14.48
N LEU A 84 7.96 -12.39 -13.87
CA LEU A 84 6.69 -12.79 -13.25
C LEU A 84 5.78 -13.49 -14.27
N ARG A 85 5.69 -12.95 -15.49
CA ARG A 85 4.90 -13.54 -16.58
C ARG A 85 5.42 -14.91 -17.00
N ARG A 86 6.74 -15.06 -17.21
CA ARG A 86 7.36 -16.33 -17.62
C ARG A 86 7.15 -17.43 -16.57
N ASN A 87 7.27 -17.08 -15.30
CA ASN A 87 7.16 -18.02 -14.19
C ASN A 87 5.73 -18.17 -13.63
N LYS A 88 4.75 -17.47 -14.22
CA LYS A 88 3.36 -17.42 -13.72
C LYS A 88 3.29 -17.06 -12.22
N ALA A 89 4.22 -16.22 -11.76
CA ALA A 89 4.43 -15.91 -10.35
C ALA A 89 3.51 -14.80 -9.83
N GLY A 90 2.40 -14.52 -10.51
CA GLY A 90 1.40 -13.53 -10.12
C GLY A 90 1.63 -12.14 -10.73
N ARG A 91 1.11 -11.11 -10.06
CA ARG A 91 1.16 -9.72 -10.50
C ARG A 91 1.62 -8.83 -9.35
N ALA A 92 2.46 -7.86 -9.67
CA ALA A 92 2.94 -6.85 -8.73
C ALA A 92 2.81 -5.43 -9.33
N THR A 93 2.77 -4.43 -8.47
CA THR A 93 2.84 -3.01 -8.86
C THR A 93 4.27 -2.53 -8.67
N PHE A 94 4.83 -1.87 -9.68
CA PHE A 94 6.20 -1.35 -9.64
C PHE A 94 6.20 0.18 -9.67
N LEU A 95 7.11 0.77 -8.91
CA LEU A 95 7.31 2.21 -8.76
C LEU A 95 8.72 2.58 -9.26
N PRO A 96 8.90 2.76 -10.58
CA PRO A 96 10.18 3.13 -11.17
C PRO A 96 10.53 4.59 -10.87
N LEU A 97 11.57 4.81 -10.05
CA LEU A 97 11.94 6.14 -9.55
C LEU A 97 12.24 7.14 -10.68
N ASN A 98 12.86 6.69 -11.77
CA ASN A 98 13.17 7.54 -12.93
C ASN A 98 11.93 8.00 -13.75
N ARG A 99 10.74 7.40 -13.53
CA ARG A 99 9.49 7.79 -14.22
C ARG A 99 8.47 8.44 -13.31
N LEU A 100 8.62 8.29 -11.99
CA LEU A 100 7.71 8.91 -11.04
C LEU A 100 7.84 10.43 -11.11
N GLN A 101 6.69 11.10 -11.00
CA GLN A 101 6.60 12.55 -11.00
C GLN A 101 6.23 13.04 -9.62
N SER A 102 6.92 14.07 -9.15
CA SER A 102 6.50 14.81 -7.97
C SER A 102 5.12 15.44 -8.21
N ARG A 103 4.27 15.39 -7.20
CA ARG A 103 2.96 16.05 -7.20
C ARG A 103 2.83 16.84 -5.92
N ARG A 104 2.57 18.13 -6.06
CA ARG A 104 2.23 18.96 -4.90
C ARG A 104 0.83 18.61 -4.41
N PRO A 105 0.57 18.67 -3.09
CA PRO A 105 -0.78 18.53 -2.56
C PRO A 105 -1.75 19.52 -3.20
N GLY A 106 -3.00 19.08 -3.41
CA GLY A 106 -4.04 19.97 -3.91
C GLY A 106 -4.30 21.12 -2.95
N GLY A 107 -4.68 22.29 -3.46
CA GLY A 107 -4.91 23.48 -2.63
C GLY A 107 -5.93 23.25 -1.51
N ARG A 108 -6.98 22.44 -1.76
CA ARG A 108 -7.94 22.05 -0.74
C ARG A 108 -7.32 21.20 0.38
N SER A 109 -6.50 20.21 0.03
CA SER A 109 -5.78 19.37 0.99
C SER A 109 -4.86 20.21 1.89
N VAL A 110 -4.18 21.21 1.32
CA VAL A 110 -3.34 22.16 2.09
C VAL A 110 -4.17 23.04 3.03
N MET A 111 -5.37 23.47 2.64
CA MET A 111 -6.25 24.23 3.53
C MET A 111 -6.80 23.36 4.66
N VAL A 112 -7.19 22.12 4.34
CA VAL A 112 -7.75 21.18 5.33
C VAL A 112 -6.67 20.70 6.30
N SER A 113 -5.41 20.57 5.87
CA SER A 113 -4.32 20.13 6.75
C SER A 113 -4.08 21.01 7.97
N ARG A 114 -4.61 22.24 7.96
CA ARG A 114 -4.50 23.24 9.04
C ARG A 114 -5.73 23.29 9.96
N GLN A 115 -6.72 22.43 9.72
CA GLN A 115 -7.98 22.44 10.45
C GLN A 115 -7.89 21.63 11.76
N PRO A 116 -8.67 22.00 12.80
CA PRO A 116 -8.71 21.25 14.05
C PRO A 116 -9.09 19.78 13.87
N GLY A 117 -8.30 18.89 14.47
CA GLY A 117 -8.47 17.43 14.40
C GLY A 117 -7.80 16.76 13.20
N VAL A 118 -7.05 17.51 12.40
CA VAL A 118 -6.18 16.96 11.35
C VAL A 118 -4.76 16.79 11.91
N VAL A 119 -4.22 15.58 11.78
CA VAL A 119 -2.88 15.23 12.30
C VAL A 119 -1.79 15.71 11.33
N GLY A 120 -1.99 15.54 10.03
CA GLY A 120 -1.03 15.95 9.00
C GLY A 120 -1.16 15.16 7.71
N PHE A 121 -0.26 15.39 6.75
CA PHE A 121 -0.16 14.54 5.56
C PHE A 121 0.48 13.19 5.92
N ALA A 122 -0.01 12.11 5.32
CA ALA A 122 0.55 10.78 5.53
C ALA A 122 2.03 10.70 5.14
N SER A 123 2.48 11.44 4.11
CA SER A 123 3.89 11.55 3.71
C SER A 123 4.79 12.10 4.82
N ASP A 124 4.26 13.01 5.63
CA ASP A 124 5.04 13.70 6.66
C ASP A 124 5.17 12.86 7.93
N LEU A 125 4.27 11.89 8.12
CA LEU A 125 4.19 11.00 9.27
C LEU A 125 4.94 9.66 9.05
N LEU A 126 5.43 9.42 7.84
CA LEU A 126 6.28 8.27 7.50
C LEU A 126 7.76 8.63 7.62
N ASP A 127 8.56 7.66 8.07
CA ASP A 127 10.01 7.64 8.03
C ASP A 127 10.50 6.73 6.89
N TYR A 128 11.42 7.24 6.08
CA TYR A 128 11.94 6.61 4.87
C TYR A 128 13.18 7.37 4.36
N ASP A 129 13.97 6.71 3.50
CA ASP A 129 15.09 7.36 2.82
C ASP A 129 14.60 8.34 1.73
N ASN A 130 15.12 9.58 1.72
CA ASN A 130 14.69 10.62 0.78
C ASN A 130 14.83 10.22 -0.70
N SER A 131 15.69 9.26 -1.06
CA SER A 131 15.81 8.74 -2.42
C SER A 131 14.53 8.10 -2.95
N ILE A 132 13.60 7.69 -2.08
CA ILE A 132 12.31 7.11 -2.45
C ILE A 132 11.11 8.04 -2.23
N GLU A 133 11.33 9.33 -1.95
CA GLU A 133 10.26 10.30 -1.67
C GLU A 133 9.17 10.31 -2.77
N LEU A 134 9.57 10.22 -4.04
CA LEU A 134 8.62 10.17 -5.15
C LEU A 134 7.70 8.95 -5.10
N ALA A 135 8.19 7.80 -4.63
CA ALA A 135 7.39 6.59 -4.45
C ALA A 135 6.41 6.76 -3.28
N VAL A 136 6.86 7.34 -2.17
CA VAL A 136 5.98 7.67 -1.03
C VAL A 136 4.86 8.60 -1.47
N ILE A 137 5.18 9.73 -2.09
CA ILE A 137 4.20 10.70 -2.60
C ILE A 137 3.24 10.05 -3.60
N ASN A 138 3.72 9.15 -4.46
CA ASN A 138 2.85 8.44 -5.40
C ASN A 138 1.81 7.57 -4.67
N VAL A 139 2.23 6.85 -3.63
CA VAL A 139 1.40 5.90 -2.88
C VAL A 139 0.41 6.62 -1.98
N VAL A 140 0.87 7.53 -1.13
CA VAL A 140 0.01 8.21 -0.15
C VAL A 140 -0.69 9.43 -0.73
N ARG A 141 -0.23 9.94 -1.88
CA ARG A 141 -0.78 11.12 -2.54
C ARG A 141 -0.79 12.30 -1.57
N ASP A 142 -1.87 13.09 -1.56
CA ASP A 142 -2.13 14.15 -0.60
C ASP A 142 -3.11 13.72 0.51
N THR A 143 -3.04 12.44 0.92
CA THR A 143 -3.89 11.90 1.99
C THR A 143 -3.57 12.54 3.33
N LEU A 144 -4.61 12.99 4.04
CA LEU A 144 -4.50 13.50 5.40
C LEU A 144 -4.87 12.43 6.44
N ILE A 145 -4.12 12.38 7.52
CA ILE A 145 -4.50 11.64 8.72
C ILE A 145 -5.34 12.55 9.62
N VAL A 146 -6.46 12.05 10.12
CA VAL A 146 -7.39 12.80 10.98
C VAL A 146 -7.74 12.00 12.24
N GLU A 147 -8.13 12.70 13.30
CA GLU A 147 -8.41 12.06 14.59
C GLU A 147 -9.64 11.16 14.55
N SER A 148 -10.68 11.54 13.80
CA SER A 148 -11.96 10.83 13.81
C SER A 148 -12.75 10.95 12.51
N MET A 149 -13.78 10.10 12.38
CA MET A 149 -14.71 10.14 11.25
C MET A 149 -15.50 11.46 11.21
N ASP A 150 -15.79 12.08 12.35
CA ASP A 150 -16.49 13.37 12.38
C ASP A 150 -15.62 14.51 11.86
N VAL A 151 -14.29 14.45 12.06
CA VAL A 151 -13.36 15.37 11.39
C VAL A 151 -13.39 15.11 9.87
N ALA A 152 -13.25 13.85 9.46
CA ALA A 152 -13.24 13.48 8.04
C ALA A 152 -14.51 13.96 7.31
N ARG A 153 -15.69 13.72 7.90
CA ARG A 153 -16.99 14.06 7.33
C ARG A 153 -17.18 15.57 7.11
N ARG A 154 -16.64 16.41 8.00
CA ARG A 154 -16.70 17.88 7.86
C ARG A 154 -15.92 18.40 6.66
N HIS A 155 -14.92 17.68 6.19
CA HIS A 155 -14.00 18.12 5.14
C HIS A 155 -14.09 17.30 3.84
N MET A 156 -15.15 16.49 3.69
CA MET A 156 -15.37 15.66 2.50
C MET A 156 -15.44 16.47 1.20
N GLY A 157 -15.22 15.76 0.10
CA GLY A 157 -15.31 16.31 -1.26
C GLY A 157 -14.00 16.97 -1.69
N GLY A 158 -13.15 16.21 -2.38
CA GLY A 158 -11.90 16.68 -2.98
C GLY A 158 -10.65 16.44 -2.14
N VAL A 159 -10.75 15.86 -0.94
CA VAL A 159 -9.59 15.50 -0.09
C VAL A 159 -9.76 14.08 0.41
N ARG A 160 -8.71 13.26 0.27
CA ARG A 160 -8.67 11.92 0.85
C ARG A 160 -8.19 12.01 2.29
N MET A 161 -8.91 11.39 3.22
CA MET A 161 -8.62 11.40 4.65
C MET A 161 -8.69 9.98 5.22
N VAL A 162 -7.85 9.70 6.22
CA VAL A 162 -7.84 8.44 6.94
C VAL A 162 -7.87 8.74 8.44
N THR A 163 -8.81 8.14 9.15
CA THR A 163 -8.90 8.30 10.61
C THR A 163 -7.76 7.54 11.29
N ARG A 164 -7.41 7.91 12.53
CA ARG A 164 -6.45 7.14 13.35
C ARG A 164 -6.81 5.65 13.49
N THR A 165 -8.10 5.35 13.45
CA THR A 165 -8.65 3.99 13.51
C THR A 165 -8.77 3.32 12.13
N GLY A 166 -8.15 3.86 11.09
CA GLY A 166 -8.05 3.21 9.77
C GLY A 166 -9.28 3.33 8.87
N SER A 167 -10.29 4.14 9.23
CA SER A 167 -11.43 4.40 8.35
C SER A 167 -11.05 5.43 7.29
N VAL A 168 -11.44 5.20 6.05
CA VAL A 168 -11.01 5.98 4.90
C VAL A 168 -12.18 6.77 4.32
N VAL A 169 -11.94 8.03 4.00
CA VAL A 169 -12.81 8.86 3.19
C VAL A 169 -12.06 9.29 1.96
N GLU A 170 -12.53 8.86 0.79
CA GLU A 170 -11.92 9.18 -0.49
C GLU A 170 -12.28 10.61 -0.92
N GLY A 171 -11.42 11.21 -1.76
CA GLY A 171 -11.69 12.54 -2.33
C GLY A 171 -12.99 12.60 -3.15
N SER A 172 -13.46 11.45 -3.67
CA SER A 172 -14.77 11.34 -4.34
C SER A 172 -15.96 11.38 -3.38
N GLY A 173 -15.73 11.29 -2.06
CA GLY A 173 -16.75 11.16 -1.04
C GLY A 173 -17.11 9.72 -0.68
N ALA A 174 -16.50 8.71 -1.33
CA ALA A 174 -16.68 7.31 -0.92
C ALA A 174 -16.08 7.08 0.48
N MET A 175 -16.72 6.27 1.31
CA MET A 175 -16.29 5.97 2.67
C MET A 175 -16.09 4.47 2.86
N VAL A 176 -15.03 4.09 3.57
CA VAL A 176 -14.67 2.71 3.89
C VAL A 176 -14.38 2.64 5.38
N GLY A 177 -14.99 1.66 6.07
CA GLY A 177 -14.79 1.45 7.50
C GLY A 177 -15.45 0.16 7.97
N GLY A 178 -15.23 -0.18 9.24
CA GLY A 178 -15.71 -1.43 9.86
C GLY A 178 -14.59 -2.15 10.60
N SER A 179 -14.92 -3.28 11.25
CA SER A 179 -13.93 -4.06 12.02
C SER A 179 -13.23 -5.11 11.15
N THR A 180 -11.91 -5.08 11.10
CA THR A 180 -11.06 -6.10 10.46
C THR A 180 -10.39 -6.98 11.54
N ARG A 181 -10.77 -8.26 11.60
CA ARG A 181 -10.22 -9.23 12.57
C ARG A 181 -8.98 -9.99 12.10
N THR A 182 -8.65 -10.00 10.80
CA THR A 182 -7.74 -11.04 10.27
C THR A 182 -6.78 -10.62 9.14
N ASN A 183 -6.77 -9.36 8.68
CA ASN A 183 -5.85 -8.96 7.61
C ASN A 183 -5.62 -7.45 7.59
N ARG A 184 -4.97 -6.93 8.65
CA ARG A 184 -4.55 -5.53 8.68
C ARG A 184 -3.26 -5.37 7.85
N PRO A 185 -3.18 -4.38 6.96
CA PRO A 185 -1.90 -4.01 6.36
C PRO A 185 -0.91 -3.64 7.48
N GLN A 186 0.34 -4.10 7.39
CA GLN A 186 1.37 -3.90 8.42
C GLN A 186 2.70 -3.54 7.78
N PHE A 187 3.48 -2.74 8.48
CA PHE A 187 4.86 -2.40 8.10
C PHE A 187 5.83 -3.53 8.45
N GLY A 188 7.07 -3.43 7.98
CA GLY A 188 8.14 -4.40 8.24
C GLY A 188 8.12 -5.59 7.30
N GLY A 189 7.65 -5.42 6.06
CA GLY A 189 7.64 -6.47 5.04
C GLY A 189 6.61 -7.60 5.25
N LYS A 190 5.76 -7.50 6.27
CA LYS A 190 4.71 -8.48 6.56
C LYS A 190 3.48 -8.22 5.69
N MET A 191 3.50 -8.82 4.51
CA MET A 191 2.43 -8.67 3.51
C MET A 191 1.11 -9.24 4.02
N ALA A 192 -0.01 -8.55 3.77
CA ALA A 192 -1.34 -9.12 4.02
C ALA A 192 -1.51 -10.40 3.17
N GLY A 193 -1.76 -11.54 3.84
CA GLY A 193 -1.79 -12.86 3.19
C GLY A 193 -0.45 -13.62 3.14
N SER A 194 0.67 -13.03 3.61
CA SER A 194 1.97 -13.74 3.75
C SER A 194 1.85 -15.02 4.57
N SER A 195 1.15 -14.98 5.70
CA SER A 195 0.90 -16.15 6.55
C SER A 195 0.13 -17.28 5.85
N VAL A 196 -0.66 -16.98 4.83
CA VAL A 196 -1.35 -17.99 4.00
C VAL A 196 -0.38 -18.58 2.98
N VAL A 197 0.49 -17.75 2.40
CA VAL A 197 1.56 -18.20 1.49
C VAL A 197 2.56 -19.10 2.22
N GLU A 198 3.02 -18.71 3.41
CA GLU A 198 3.95 -19.48 4.24
C GLU A 198 3.38 -20.84 4.64
N LYS A 199 2.10 -20.90 5.04
CA LYS A 199 1.44 -22.18 5.33
C LYS A 199 1.33 -23.07 4.11
N ALA A 200 0.96 -22.51 2.95
CA ALA A 200 0.84 -23.26 1.72
C ALA A 200 2.19 -23.81 1.22
N GLU A 201 3.29 -23.08 1.43
CA GLU A 201 4.64 -23.57 1.12
C GLU A 201 5.07 -24.69 2.06
N ALA A 202 4.84 -24.54 3.37
CA ALA A 202 5.18 -25.57 4.37
C ALA A 202 4.41 -26.89 4.17
N ASP A 203 3.21 -26.84 3.59
CA ASP A 203 2.41 -28.02 3.26
C ASP A 203 2.85 -28.71 1.95
N VAL A 204 3.58 -28.01 1.06
CA VAL A 204 4.13 -28.58 -0.18
C VAL A 204 5.48 -29.26 0.04
N ASP A 205 6.25 -28.79 1.03
CA ASP A 205 7.55 -29.37 1.41
C ASP A 205 7.44 -30.59 2.37
N ARG A 206 6.22 -31.08 2.63
CA ARG A 206 5.92 -32.29 3.42
C ARG A 206 5.45 -33.45 2.55
#